data_AF-A0A8J4AA06-F1
#
_entry.id   AF-A0A8J4AA06-F1
#
_cell.length_a   1.000
_cell.length_b   1.000
_cell.length_c   1.000
_cell.angle_alpha   90.00
_cell.angle_beta   90.00
_cell.angle_gamma   90.00
#
_symmetry.space_group_name_H-M   'P 1'
#
loop_
_entity.id
_entity.type
_entity.pdbx_description
1 polymer ?
#
loop_
_entity_poly.entity_id
_entity_poly.type
_entity_poly.pdbx_seq_one_letter_code
_entity_poly.pdbx_strand_id
1 'polypeptide(L)'
;MDQQSPAAAESAPPRWYAPARVVGFVGASLAVGAFPSFSLRSTITMIGIGGAFFWLGVTRRLTRHPAVRQVARQALWWLVPVLVFATFELVSFALGSTAAHPTLSALADPVLQHYWARAAVFLGWITGYWALVKR
;
A
#
# COMPACT_ATOMS: atom_id res chain seq x y z
N MET A 1 -42.80 -8.56 -4.79
CA MET A 1 -42.03 -9.70 -5.33
C MET A 1 -40.84 -9.10 -6.05
N ASP A 2 -39.74 -8.91 -5.31
CA ASP A 2 -38.51 -8.33 -5.83
C ASP A 2 -37.83 -9.35 -6.75
N GLN A 3 -37.98 -9.17 -8.06
CA GLN A 3 -37.16 -9.86 -9.04
C GLN A 3 -35.72 -9.34 -8.92
N GLN A 4 -34.95 -9.93 -8.03
CA GLN A 4 -33.49 -9.85 -8.07
C GLN A 4 -33.04 -10.30 -9.45
N SER A 5 -32.64 -9.32 -10.28
CA SER A 5 -32.20 -9.57 -11.64
C SER A 5 -31.04 -10.58 -11.65
N PRO A 6 -31.13 -11.69 -12.40
CA PRO A 6 -30.12 -12.76 -12.43
C PRO A 6 -28.71 -12.25 -12.84
N ALA A 7 -28.63 -11.09 -13.51
CA ALA A 7 -27.39 -10.41 -13.85
C ALA A 7 -26.56 -9.94 -12.63
N ALA A 8 -27.20 -9.67 -11.47
CA ALA A 8 -26.48 -9.24 -10.26
C ALA A 8 -25.74 -10.42 -9.59
N ALA A 9 -26.25 -11.64 -9.70
CA ALA A 9 -25.67 -12.83 -9.09
C ALA A 9 -24.37 -13.29 -9.79
N GLU A 10 -24.23 -13.03 -11.08
CA GLU A 10 -23.11 -13.50 -11.91
C GLU A 10 -21.82 -12.65 -11.77
N SER A 11 -21.89 -11.54 -11.04
CA SER A 11 -20.76 -10.60 -10.86
C SER A 11 -20.11 -10.64 -9.48
N ALA A 12 -20.53 -11.57 -8.60
CA ALA A 12 -19.92 -11.72 -7.28
C ALA A 12 -18.51 -12.34 -7.41
N PRO A 13 -17.47 -11.74 -6.79
CA PRO A 13 -16.14 -12.33 -6.80
C PRO A 13 -16.16 -13.71 -6.13
N PRO A 14 -15.34 -14.67 -6.61
CA PRO A 14 -15.26 -15.99 -6.01
C PRO A 14 -14.93 -15.91 -4.51
N ARG A 15 -15.46 -16.82 -3.69
CA ARG A 15 -15.26 -16.81 -2.22
C ARG A 15 -13.79 -16.91 -1.80
N TRP A 16 -12.93 -17.48 -2.65
CA TRP A 16 -11.48 -17.56 -2.44
C TRP A 16 -10.74 -16.25 -2.71
N TYR A 17 -11.38 -15.27 -3.36
CA TYR A 17 -10.74 -14.01 -3.74
C TYR A 17 -10.33 -13.16 -2.54
N ALA A 18 -11.16 -13.12 -1.50
CA ALA A 18 -10.87 -12.40 -0.26
C ALA A 18 -9.64 -12.99 0.48
N PRO A 19 -9.58 -14.29 0.78
CA PRO A 19 -8.39 -14.87 1.42
C PRO A 19 -7.15 -14.80 0.53
N ALA A 20 -7.25 -15.06 -0.78
CA ALA A 20 -6.10 -14.96 -1.68
C ALA A 20 -5.48 -13.55 -1.73
N ARG A 21 -6.32 -12.50 -1.65
CA ARG A 21 -5.83 -11.12 -1.55
C ARG A 21 -5.07 -10.87 -0.25
N VAL A 22 -5.61 -11.33 0.88
CA VAL A 22 -4.94 -11.19 2.19
C VAL A 22 -3.60 -11.92 2.17
N VAL A 23 -3.57 -13.16 1.67
CA VAL A 23 -2.33 -13.93 1.49
C VAL A 23 -1.35 -13.19 0.58
N GLY A 24 -1.82 -12.59 -0.52
CA GLY A 24 -0.99 -11.79 -1.42
C GLY A 24 -0.37 -10.57 -0.74
N PHE A 25 -1.16 -9.81 0.04
CA PHE A 25 -0.66 -8.64 0.77
C PHE A 25 0.34 -9.02 1.86
N VAL A 26 0.04 -10.07 2.63
CA VAL A 26 0.95 -10.58 3.66
C VAL A 26 2.24 -11.09 3.02
N GLY A 27 2.15 -11.92 1.98
CA GLY A 27 3.30 -12.45 1.26
C GLY A 27 4.18 -11.35 0.66
N ALA A 28 3.57 -10.35 0.03
CA ALA A 28 4.28 -9.17 -0.47
C ALA A 28 5.01 -8.41 0.65
N SER A 29 4.36 -8.25 1.80
CA SER A 29 4.92 -7.54 2.95
C SER A 29 6.12 -8.26 3.56
N LEU A 30 6.03 -9.58 3.69
CA LEU A 30 7.15 -10.41 4.16
C LEU A 30 8.30 -10.41 3.15
N ALA A 31 8.00 -10.51 1.84
CA ALA A 31 9.01 -10.50 0.79
C ALA A 31 9.79 -9.19 0.71
N VAL A 32 9.12 -8.04 0.81
CA VAL A 32 9.78 -6.73 0.85
C VAL A 32 10.55 -6.54 2.16
N GLY A 33 9.96 -6.92 3.30
CA GLY A 33 10.58 -6.78 4.62
C GLY A 33 11.84 -7.62 4.82
N ALA A 34 12.01 -8.70 4.05
CA ALA A 34 13.18 -9.58 4.09
C ALA A 34 14.50 -8.87 3.73
N PHE A 35 14.42 -7.75 3.00
CA PHE A 35 15.59 -6.98 2.61
C PHE A 35 15.78 -5.74 3.51
N PRO A 36 17.02 -5.26 3.71
CA PRO A 36 17.26 -3.98 4.37
C PRO A 36 16.57 -2.83 3.65
N SER A 37 16.11 -1.84 4.42
CA SER A 37 15.57 -0.58 3.91
C SER A 37 16.58 0.11 2.99
N PHE A 38 16.11 0.76 1.93
CA PHE A 38 16.92 1.48 0.94
C PHE A 38 17.97 0.64 0.20
N SER A 39 17.84 -0.69 0.20
CA SER A 39 18.71 -1.57 -0.58
C SER A 39 18.22 -1.74 -2.01
N LEU A 40 19.13 -1.89 -2.98
CA LEU A 40 18.78 -2.16 -4.37
C LEU A 40 17.84 -3.38 -4.51
N ARG A 41 18.06 -4.42 -3.71
CA ARG A 41 17.23 -5.63 -3.68
C ARG A 41 15.80 -5.30 -3.25
N SER A 42 15.62 -4.54 -2.18
CA SER A 42 14.29 -4.12 -1.72
C SER A 42 13.55 -3.31 -2.79
N THR A 43 14.23 -2.39 -3.47
CA THR A 43 13.65 -1.58 -4.55
C THR A 43 13.20 -2.44 -5.72
N ILE A 44 14.04 -3.36 -6.20
CA ILE A 44 13.70 -4.27 -7.30
C ILE A 44 12.51 -5.16 -6.90
N THR A 45 12.52 -5.73 -5.69
CA THR A 45 11.42 -6.57 -5.20
C THR A 45 10.11 -5.78 -5.11
N MET A 46 10.15 -4.56 -4.58
CA MET A 46 8.97 -3.70 -4.45
C MET A 46 8.41 -3.29 -5.82
N ILE A 47 9.28 -2.89 -6.77
CA ILE A 47 8.87 -2.57 -8.14
C ILE A 47 8.31 -3.81 -8.83
N GLY A 48 8.94 -4.98 -8.67
CA GLY A 48 8.47 -6.24 -9.26
C GLY A 48 7.08 -6.64 -8.76
N ILE A 49 6.85 -6.57 -7.45
CA ILE A 49 5.55 -6.86 -6.83
C ILE A 49 4.49 -5.84 -7.26
N GLY A 50 4.81 -4.53 -7.18
CA GLY A 50 3.91 -3.46 -7.59
C GLY A 50 3.55 -3.54 -9.09
N GLY A 51 4.55 -3.81 -9.93
CA GLY A 51 4.39 -4.03 -11.36
C GLY A 51 3.55 -5.26 -11.67
N ALA A 52 3.74 -6.37 -10.95
CA ALA A 52 2.89 -7.56 -11.10
C ALA A 52 1.43 -7.28 -10.73
N PHE A 53 1.17 -6.58 -9.63
CA PHE A 53 -0.19 -6.16 -9.27
C PHE A 53 -0.81 -5.22 -10.29
N PHE A 54 -0.03 -4.24 -10.78
CA PHE A 54 -0.46 -3.34 -11.84
C PHE A 54 -0.78 -4.10 -13.13
N TRP A 55 0.09 -5.01 -13.56
CA TRP A 55 -0.08 -5.84 -14.74
C TRP A 55 -1.34 -6.71 -14.64
N LEU A 56 -1.56 -7.36 -13.49
CA LEU A 56 -2.76 -8.16 -13.22
C LEU A 56 -4.04 -7.31 -13.27
N GLY A 57 -3.98 -6.07 -12.79
CA GLY A 57 -5.08 -5.11 -12.88
C GLY A 57 -5.37 -4.68 -14.32
N VAL A 58 -4.32 -4.34 -15.09
CA VAL A 58 -4.44 -3.86 -16.49
C VAL A 58 -4.91 -4.98 -17.43
N THR A 59 -4.38 -6.19 -17.28
CA THR A 59 -4.75 -7.34 -18.13
C THR A 59 -6.14 -7.90 -17.83
N ARG A 60 -6.89 -7.32 -16.86
CA ARG A 60 -8.24 -7.75 -16.47
C ARG A 60 -8.34 -9.24 -16.14
N ARG A 61 -7.23 -9.87 -15.73
CA ARG A 61 -7.20 -11.27 -15.28
C ARG A 61 -7.89 -11.46 -13.93
N LEU A 62 -8.26 -10.35 -13.27
CA LEU A 62 -9.04 -10.29 -12.04
C LEU A 62 -10.42 -9.69 -12.36
N THR A 63 -11.46 -10.22 -11.70
CA THR A 63 -12.86 -9.78 -11.85
C THR A 63 -12.96 -8.26 -11.78
N ARG A 64 -13.61 -7.68 -12.78
CA ARG A 64 -13.67 -6.24 -12.98
C ARG A 64 -14.66 -5.63 -12.01
N HIS A 65 -14.17 -4.95 -10.98
CA HIS A 65 -15.01 -4.00 -10.27
C HIS A 65 -15.33 -2.82 -11.20
N PRO A 66 -16.54 -2.23 -11.13
CA PRO A 66 -16.85 -1.03 -11.89
C PRO A 66 -15.74 -0.01 -11.64
N ALA A 67 -15.16 0.51 -12.71
CA ALA A 67 -14.07 1.46 -12.61
C ALA A 67 -14.51 2.61 -11.69
N VAL A 68 -13.72 2.88 -10.66
CA VAL A 68 -13.89 4.04 -9.80
C VAL A 68 -13.64 5.25 -10.70
N ARG A 69 -14.71 5.77 -11.32
CA ARG A 69 -14.67 6.80 -12.39
C ARG A 69 -14.14 8.14 -11.91
N GLN A 70 -14.11 8.32 -10.59
CA GLN A 70 -13.54 9.44 -9.90
C GLN A 70 -12.67 8.88 -8.79
N VAL A 71 -11.40 9.28 -8.72
CA VAL A 71 -10.61 9.13 -7.50
C VAL A 71 -11.47 9.68 -6.38
N ALA A 72 -11.93 8.81 -5.47
CA ALA A 72 -12.83 9.20 -4.41
C ALA A 72 -12.22 10.41 -3.70
N ARG A 73 -13.01 11.45 -3.40
CA ARG A 73 -12.51 12.64 -2.68
C ARG A 73 -11.75 12.25 -1.40
N GLN A 74 -12.07 11.08 -0.87
CA GLN A 74 -11.43 10.45 0.28
C GLN A 74 -9.97 10.04 0.02
N ALA A 75 -9.58 9.68 -1.21
CA ALA A 75 -8.19 9.41 -1.55
C ALA A 75 -7.32 10.66 -1.45
N LEU A 76 -7.89 11.89 -1.49
CA LEU A 76 -7.13 13.10 -1.16
C LEU A 76 -6.67 13.11 0.30
N TRP A 77 -7.27 12.32 1.21
CA TRP A 77 -6.76 12.20 2.57
C TRP A 77 -5.35 11.60 2.62
N TRP A 78 -4.89 10.89 1.59
CA TRP A 78 -3.50 10.47 1.48
C TRP A 78 -2.53 11.63 1.30
N LEU A 79 -2.99 12.78 0.79
CA LEU A 79 -2.15 13.97 0.72
C LEU A 79 -1.80 14.47 2.12
N VAL A 80 -2.65 14.27 3.13
CA VAL A 80 -2.38 14.75 4.48
C VAL A 80 -1.13 14.12 5.10
N PRO A 81 -1.02 12.78 5.26
CA PRO A 81 0.19 12.19 5.79
C PRO A 81 1.39 12.49 4.89
N VAL A 82 1.23 12.44 3.56
CA VAL A 82 2.33 12.74 2.62
C VAL A 82 2.85 14.17 2.80
N LEU A 83 1.97 15.17 2.91
CA LEU A 83 2.34 16.57 3.10
C LEU A 83 2.94 16.82 4.49
N VAL A 84 2.41 16.18 5.53
CA VAL A 84 2.98 16.27 6.89
C VAL A 84 4.39 15.69 6.90
N PHE A 85 4.59 14.48 6.36
CA PHE A 85 5.90 13.86 6.24
C PHE A 85 6.86 14.74 5.43
N ALA A 86 6.44 15.21 4.25
CA ALA A 86 7.27 16.01 3.37
C ALA A 86 7.65 17.36 4.00
N THR A 87 6.71 18.02 4.69
CA THR A 87 6.96 19.31 5.35
C THR A 87 7.95 19.13 6.50
N PHE A 88 7.75 18.12 7.34
CA PHE A 88 8.66 17.85 8.45
C PHE A 88 10.08 17.52 7.95
N GLU A 89 10.18 16.69 6.92
CA GLU A 89 11.47 16.31 6.34
C GLU A 89 12.18 17.52 5.71
N LEU A 90 11.43 18.36 4.99
CA LEU A 90 11.96 19.58 4.37
C LEU A 90 12.44 20.59 5.41
N VAL A 91 11.68 20.80 6.48
CA VAL A 91 12.07 21.70 7.59
C VAL A 91 13.30 21.17 8.31
N SER A 92 13.33 19.87 8.64
CA SER A 92 14.47 19.24 9.32
C SER A 92 15.73 19.30 8.46
N PHE A 93 15.58 19.11 7.14
CA PHE A 93 16.68 19.27 6.19
C PHE A 93 17.16 20.72 6.11
N ALA A 94 16.24 21.70 6.02
CA ALA A 94 16.57 23.13 5.93
C ALA A 94 17.27 23.67 7.18
N LEU A 95 16.94 23.13 8.36
CA LEU A 95 17.57 23.51 9.64
C LEU A 95 18.93 22.83 9.88
N GLY A 96 19.42 22.03 8.93
CA GLY A 96 20.58 21.19 9.11
C GLY A 96 20.22 20.00 9.99
N SER A 97 19.92 18.87 9.35
CA SER A 97 19.59 17.60 10.02
C SER A 97 20.67 17.23 11.04
N THR A 98 20.41 17.54 12.30
CA THR A 98 21.32 17.33 13.44
C THR A 98 20.62 16.42 14.45
N ALA A 99 21.35 15.93 15.46
CA ALA A 99 20.73 15.14 16.54
C ALA A 99 19.60 15.88 17.27
N ALA A 100 19.60 17.22 17.27
CA ALA A 100 18.52 18.04 17.82
C ALA A 100 17.30 18.15 16.89
N HIS A 101 17.50 17.98 15.59
CA HIS A 101 16.46 18.07 14.55
C HIS A 101 16.56 16.86 13.59
N PRO A 102 16.36 15.63 14.09
CA PRO A 102 16.47 14.44 13.26
C PRO A 102 15.32 14.40 12.25
N THR A 103 15.63 13.96 11.04
CA THR A 103 14.61 13.66 10.03
C THR A 103 13.68 12.53 10.50
N LEU A 104 12.46 12.46 9.98
CA LEU A 104 11.55 11.33 10.25
C LEU A 104 12.17 10.03 9.76
N SER A 105 12.93 10.07 8.66
CA SER A 105 13.68 8.91 8.19
C SER A 105 14.70 8.44 9.24
N ALA A 106 15.44 9.36 9.87
CA ALA A 106 16.40 9.02 10.92
C ALA A 106 15.73 8.45 12.18
N LEU A 107 14.53 8.95 12.53
CA LEU A 107 13.74 8.41 13.65
C LEU A 107 13.13 7.04 13.34
N ALA A 108 12.77 6.79 12.09
CA ALA A 108 12.21 5.52 11.64
C ALA A 108 13.28 4.42 11.51
N ASP A 109 14.54 4.81 11.27
CA ASP A 109 15.62 3.88 10.95
C ASP A 109 15.84 2.76 12.01
N PRO A 110 15.92 3.06 13.32
CA PRO A 110 16.08 2.03 14.36
C PRO A 110 14.91 1.03 14.38
N VAL A 111 13.70 1.50 14.10
CA VAL A 111 12.51 0.66 14.02
C VAL A 111 12.60 -0.23 12.78
N LEU A 112 12.94 0.35 11.62
CA LEU A 112 13.03 -0.33 10.33
C LEU A 112 14.23 -1.27 10.20
N GLN A 113 15.17 -1.29 11.14
CA GLN A 113 16.20 -2.33 11.20
C GLN A 113 15.61 -3.72 11.44
N HIS A 114 14.46 -3.79 12.12
CA HIS A 114 13.81 -5.04 12.47
C HIS A 114 12.95 -5.56 11.31
N TYR A 115 13.19 -6.80 10.90
CA TYR A 115 12.43 -7.48 9.85
C TYR A 115 10.91 -7.36 10.04
N TRP A 116 10.42 -7.66 11.25
CA TRP A 116 9.00 -7.65 11.57
C TRP A 116 8.39 -6.25 11.50
N ALA A 117 9.15 -5.23 11.91
CA ALA A 117 8.70 -3.85 11.81
C ALA A 117 8.55 -3.43 10.34
N ARG A 118 9.52 -3.76 9.47
CA ARG A 118 9.42 -3.48 8.02
C ARG A 118 8.20 -4.14 7.39
N ALA A 119 8.00 -5.44 7.68
CA ALA A 119 6.86 -6.18 7.16
C ALA A 119 5.52 -5.60 7.67
N ALA A 120 5.44 -5.24 8.95
CA ALA A 120 4.24 -4.65 9.54
C ALA A 120 3.91 -3.27 8.94
N VAL A 121 4.92 -2.40 8.76
CA VAL A 121 4.76 -1.09 8.14
C VAL A 121 4.25 -1.22 6.71
N PHE A 122 4.85 -2.11 5.91
CA PHE A 122 4.42 -2.34 4.53
C PHE A 122 3.00 -2.92 4.44
N LEU A 123 2.67 -3.87 5.33
CA LEU A 123 1.32 -4.42 5.42
C LEU A 123 0.30 -3.35 5.80
N GLY A 124 0.63 -2.52 6.80
CA GLY A 124 -0.19 -1.38 7.22
C GLY A 124 -0.43 -0.39 6.10
N TRP A 125 0.60 -0.12 5.29
CA TRP A 125 0.49 0.75 4.12
C TRP A 125 -0.49 0.22 3.07
N ILE A 126 -0.33 -1.04 2.66
CA ILE A 126 -1.20 -1.67 1.64
C ILE A 126 -2.64 -1.81 2.16
N THR A 127 -2.82 -2.24 3.41
CA THR A 127 -4.15 -2.43 4.01
C THR A 127 -4.85 -1.10 4.23
N GLY A 128 -4.14 -0.06 4.69
CA GLY A 128 -4.67 1.29 4.83
C GLY A 128 -5.16 1.87 3.50
N TYR A 129 -4.38 1.70 2.42
CA TYR A 129 -4.80 2.11 1.08
C TYR A 129 -6.09 1.40 0.67
N TRP A 130 -6.13 0.08 0.85
CA TRP A 130 -7.29 -0.72 0.47
C TRP A 130 -8.55 -0.38 1.29
N ALA A 131 -8.41 -0.12 2.59
CA ALA A 131 -9.51 0.24 3.47
C ALA A 131 -10.19 1.57 3.06
N LEU A 132 -9.43 2.52 2.51
CA LEU A 132 -9.92 3.79 2.01
C LEU A 132 -10.58 3.68 0.64
N VAL A 133 -10.10 2.78 -0.23
CA VAL A 133 -10.66 2.56 -1.57
C VAL A 133 -11.97 1.75 -1.55
N LYS A 134 -12.17 0.91 -0.52
CA LYS A 134 -13.33 0.01 -0.42
C LYS A 134 -14.59 0.67 0.17
N ARG A 135 -14.53 1.93 0.61
CA ARG A 135 -15.67 2.69 1.18
C ARG A 135 -16.25 3.66 0.18
#